data_AF-A0A660WEN4-F1
#
_entry.id   AF-A0A660WEN4-F1
#
_cell.length_a   1.000
_cell.length_b   1.000
_cell.length_c   1.000
_cell.angle_alpha   90.00
_cell.angle_beta   90.00
_cell.angle_gamma   90.00
#
_symmetry.space_group_name_H-M   'P 1'
#
loop_
_entity.id
_entity.type
_entity.pdbx_description
1 polymer ?
#
loop_
_entity_poly.entity_id
_entity_poly.type
_entity_poly.pdbx_seq_one_letter_code
_entity_poly.pdbx_strand_id
1 'polypeptide(L)'
;MIAINLIPVELRKIDATPLPRRLMIFGAVALNAVALVVALTYFLANIPALQSKKESVKNQVYQATTINKVEQRYNALITQKRDFEQRRNTIEQIEKARVIWARKLDQLWDLVPEDMWLSDIRLEEPPKSKSRRGQPEEAPKGHTFVIEGYTAGPDVTKVSTFIQALKRKSAEGSYFFEDFERIELVKLDLEEEEFADYEEGVAVKFTLRLYMIPRRIELQSAAASAAGQPRQ
;
A
#
# COMPACT_ATOMS: atom_id res chain seq x y z
N MET A 1 -109.74 34.61 16.96
CA MET A 1 -109.67 35.71 17.94
C MET A 1 -108.21 35.91 18.31
N ILE A 2 -107.66 37.10 18.06
CA ILE A 2 -106.26 37.43 18.34
C ILE A 2 -106.24 38.21 19.66
N ALA A 3 -105.55 37.70 20.68
CA ALA A 3 -105.38 38.38 21.96
C ALA A 3 -104.27 39.43 21.84
N ILE A 4 -104.65 40.69 21.64
CA ILE A 4 -103.70 41.81 21.58
C ILE A 4 -103.44 42.28 23.01
N ASN A 5 -102.21 42.09 23.48
CA ASN A 5 -101.78 42.52 24.82
C ASN A 5 -101.51 44.03 24.82
N LEU A 6 -102.38 44.81 25.48
CA LEU A 6 -102.37 46.28 25.50
C LEU A 6 -101.42 46.90 26.55
N ILE A 7 -100.56 46.10 27.18
CA ILE A 7 -99.61 46.63 28.17
C ILE A 7 -98.44 47.34 27.44
N PRO A 8 -98.14 48.61 27.78
CA PRO A 8 -97.02 49.38 27.23
C PRO A 8 -95.70 48.59 27.37
N VAL A 9 -94.84 48.66 26.35
CA VAL A 9 -93.61 47.84 26.26
C VAL A 9 -92.72 47.97 27.51
N GLU A 10 -92.74 49.15 28.14
CA GLU A 10 -91.97 49.49 29.34
C GLU A 10 -92.48 48.80 30.63
N LEU A 11 -93.75 48.42 30.68
CA LEU A 11 -94.41 47.76 31.83
C LEU A 11 -94.57 46.24 31.64
N ARG A 12 -94.06 45.68 30.53
CA ARG A 12 -94.04 44.23 30.34
C ARG A 12 -93.01 43.64 31.30
N LYS A 13 -93.42 42.64 32.10
CA LYS A 13 -92.48 41.81 32.86
C LYS A 13 -91.45 41.29 31.87
N ILE A 14 -90.18 41.65 32.08
CA ILE A 14 -89.07 41.06 31.34
C ILE A 14 -89.13 39.57 31.65
N ASP A 15 -89.46 38.76 30.63
CA ASP A 15 -89.44 37.31 30.76
C ASP A 15 -88.01 36.90 31.09
N ALA A 16 -87.75 36.68 32.38
CA ALA A 16 -86.47 36.19 32.84
C ALA A 16 -86.25 34.85 32.15
N THR A 17 -85.19 34.77 31.34
CA THR A 17 -84.81 33.55 30.61
C THR A 17 -85.04 32.32 31.48
N PRO A 18 -85.82 31.32 31.00
CA PRO A 18 -86.26 30.21 31.82
C PRO A 18 -85.04 29.55 32.47
N LEU A 19 -85.09 29.38 33.79
CA LEU A 19 -84.01 28.78 34.61
C LEU A 19 -83.30 27.57 33.96
N PRO A 20 -83.99 26.59 33.33
CA PRO A 20 -83.31 25.48 32.67
C PRO A 20 -82.36 25.90 31.54
N ARG A 21 -82.68 26.96 30.79
CA ARG A 21 -81.83 27.46 29.70
C ARG A 21 -80.54 28.10 30.23
N ARG A 22 -80.62 28.80 31.36
CA ARG A 22 -79.42 29.39 32.01
C ARG A 22 -78.49 28.31 32.57
N LEU A 23 -79.04 27.30 33.24
CA LEU A 23 -78.26 26.17 33.75
C LEU A 23 -77.56 25.40 32.62
N MET A 24 -78.22 25.21 31.48
CA MET A 24 -77.60 24.56 30.32
C MET A 24 -76.42 25.36 29.76
N ILE A 25 -76.55 26.69 29.67
CA ILE A 25 -75.46 27.57 29.20
C ILE A 25 -74.29 27.53 30.19
N PHE A 26 -74.54 27.68 31.49
CA PHE A 26 -73.48 27.61 32.50
C PHE A 26 -72.83 26.22 32.56
N GLY A 27 -73.61 25.15 32.42
CA GLY A 27 -73.10 23.79 32.34
C GLY A 27 -72.20 23.57 31.12
N ALA A 28 -72.61 24.05 29.95
CA ALA A 28 -71.82 23.96 28.72
C ALA A 28 -70.51 24.77 28.82
N VAL A 29 -70.56 25.98 29.39
CA VAL A 29 -69.37 26.82 29.60
C VAL A 29 -68.42 26.18 30.62
N ALA A 30 -68.95 25.66 31.73
CA ALA A 30 -68.14 24.96 32.73
C ALA A 30 -67.47 23.70 32.16
N LEU A 31 -68.20 22.90 31.37
CA LEU A 31 -67.66 21.72 30.71
C LEU A 31 -66.50 22.09 29.76
N ASN A 32 -66.67 23.13 28.95
CA ASN A 32 -65.62 23.60 28.03
C ASN A 32 -64.40 24.14 28.78
N ALA A 33 -64.60 24.87 29.88
CA ALA A 33 -63.52 25.36 30.72
C ALA A 33 -62.71 24.19 31.32
N VAL A 34 -63.38 23.15 31.81
CA VAL A 34 -62.72 21.93 32.32
C VAL A 34 -61.95 21.22 31.21
N ALA A 35 -62.56 21.06 30.03
CA ALA A 35 -61.90 20.43 28.88
C ALA A 35 -60.64 21.18 28.45
N LEU A 36 -60.67 22.52 28.42
CA LEU A 36 -59.51 23.35 28.12
C LEU A 36 -58.39 23.21 29.15
N VAL A 37 -58.74 23.19 30.43
CA VAL A 37 -57.74 23.01 31.50
C VAL A 37 -57.08 21.64 31.40
N VAL A 38 -57.86 20.57 31.16
CA VAL A 38 -57.33 19.21 30.98
C VAL A 38 -56.44 19.11 29.73
N ALA A 39 -56.84 19.72 28.62
CA ALA A 39 -56.02 19.74 27.42
C ALA A 39 -54.70 20.49 27.67
N LEU A 40 -54.75 21.66 28.31
CA LEU A 40 -53.58 22.47 28.59
C LEU A 40 -52.60 21.76 29.53
N THR A 41 -53.09 21.12 30.60
CA THR A 41 -52.24 20.36 31.52
C THR A 41 -51.61 19.16 30.83
N TYR A 42 -52.35 18.44 29.98
CA TYR A 42 -51.80 17.35 29.17
C TYR A 42 -50.70 17.82 28.21
N PHE A 43 -50.90 18.93 27.50
CA PHE A 43 -49.86 19.48 26.61
C PHE A 43 -48.63 19.93 27.39
N LEU A 44 -48.80 20.69 28.47
CA LEU A 44 -47.69 21.16 29.30
C LEU A 44 -46.89 20.01 29.94
N ALA A 45 -47.58 18.94 30.35
CA ALA A 45 -46.93 17.75 30.90
C ALA A 45 -46.07 16.99 29.87
N ASN A 46 -46.43 17.03 28.59
CA ASN A 46 -45.74 16.30 27.52
C ASN A 46 -44.56 17.06 26.87
N ILE A 47 -44.53 18.40 26.97
CA ILE A 47 -43.42 19.23 26.48
C ILE A 47 -42.03 18.76 26.99
N PRO A 48 -41.80 18.52 28.30
CA PRO A 48 -40.49 18.11 28.78
C PRO A 48 -40.06 16.74 28.24
N ALA A 49 -41.01 15.82 28.03
CA ALA A 49 -40.72 14.50 27.46
C ALA A 49 -40.31 14.59 25.97
N LEU A 50 -40.90 15.52 25.22
CA LEU A 50 -40.50 15.78 23.83
C LEU A 50 -39.14 16.47 23.75
N GLN A 51 -38.84 17.39 24.67
CA GLN A 51 -37.54 18.06 24.75
C GLN A 51 -36.44 17.08 25.14
N SER A 52 -36.64 16.21 26.13
CA SER A 52 -35.66 15.21 26.54
C SER A 52 -35.38 14.21 25.41
N LYS A 53 -36.41 13.78 24.67
CA LYS A 53 -36.26 12.92 23.50
C LYS A 53 -35.49 13.59 22.37
N LYS A 54 -35.71 14.89 22.15
CA LYS A 54 -34.93 15.66 21.17
C LYS A 54 -33.46 15.74 21.56
N GLU A 55 -33.17 16.00 22.83
CA GLU A 55 -31.79 16.08 23.34
C GLU A 55 -31.09 14.72 23.29
N SER A 56 -31.79 13.63 23.63
CA SER A 56 -31.23 12.28 23.56
C SER A 56 -30.87 11.87 22.13
N VAL A 57 -31.74 12.19 21.16
CA VAL A 57 -31.46 11.93 19.73
C VAL A 57 -30.27 12.77 19.27
N LYS A 58 -30.20 14.04 19.65
CA LYS A 58 -29.06 14.92 19.33
C LYS A 58 -27.74 14.37 19.88
N ASN A 59 -27.75 13.90 21.13
CA ASN A 59 -26.57 13.30 21.77
C ASN A 59 -26.15 11.99 21.10
N GLN A 60 -27.10 11.14 20.71
CA GLN A 60 -26.82 9.91 19.95
C GLN A 60 -26.18 10.22 18.59
N VAL A 61 -26.69 11.21 17.86
CA VAL A 61 -26.09 11.66 16.59
C VAL A 61 -24.69 12.23 16.80
N TYR A 62 -24.48 13.02 17.86
CA TYR A 62 -23.16 13.55 18.19
C TYR A 62 -22.15 12.44 18.53
N GLN A 63 -22.57 11.44 19.31
CA GLN A 63 -21.74 10.28 19.62
C GLN A 63 -21.43 9.47 18.37
N ALA A 64 -22.43 9.18 17.53
CA ALA A 64 -22.24 8.46 16.27
C ALA A 64 -21.27 9.20 15.32
N THR A 65 -21.42 10.51 15.17
CA THR A 65 -20.49 11.31 14.34
C THR A 65 -19.08 11.35 14.91
N THR A 66 -18.93 11.38 16.23
CA THR A 66 -17.61 11.32 16.89
C THR A 66 -16.96 9.96 16.67
N ILE A 67 -17.71 8.86 16.84
CA ILE A 67 -17.23 7.49 16.59
C ILE A 67 -16.82 7.33 15.12
N ASN A 68 -17.64 7.79 14.17
CA ASN A 68 -17.32 7.73 12.74
C ASN A 68 -16.03 8.48 12.41
N LYS A 69 -15.78 9.63 13.03
CA LYS A 69 -14.52 10.38 12.84
C LYS A 69 -13.31 9.61 13.38
N VAL A 70 -13.46 8.93 14.52
CA VAL A 70 -12.41 8.08 15.09
C VAL A 70 -12.13 6.88 14.17
N GLU A 71 -13.18 6.22 13.67
CA GLU A 71 -13.04 5.10 12.73
C GLU A 71 -12.36 5.52 11.42
N GLN A 72 -12.73 6.67 10.86
CA GLN A 72 -12.09 7.21 9.66
C GLN A 72 -10.59 7.49 9.88
N ARG A 73 -10.24 8.07 11.03
CA ARG A 73 -8.82 8.30 11.40
C ARG A 73 -8.09 6.98 11.56
N TYR A 74 -8.68 6.02 12.25
CA TYR A 74 -8.10 4.70 12.44
C TYR A 74 -7.84 3.99 11.11
N ASN A 75 -8.82 3.97 10.21
CA ASN A 75 -8.68 3.39 8.88
C ASN A 75 -7.60 4.11 8.05
N ALA A 76 -7.55 5.44 8.10
CA ALA A 76 -6.50 6.21 7.43
C ALA A 76 -5.09 5.87 7.97
N LEU A 77 -4.95 5.71 9.29
CA LEU A 77 -3.69 5.29 9.91
C LEU A 77 -3.28 3.87 9.49
N ILE A 78 -4.23 2.93 9.38
CA ILE A 78 -3.96 1.59 8.87
C ILE A 78 -3.46 1.63 7.43
N THR A 79 -4.13 2.40 6.56
CA THR A 79 -3.71 2.56 5.16
C THR A 79 -2.30 3.14 5.08
N GLN A 80 -2.02 4.21 5.84
CA GLN A 80 -0.68 4.80 5.89
C GLN A 80 0.37 3.81 6.37
N LYS A 81 0.08 3.05 7.44
CA LYS A 81 0.99 2.01 7.93
C LYS A 81 1.31 0.98 6.84
N ARG A 82 0.29 0.52 6.12
CA ARG A 82 0.45 -0.43 5.01
C ARG A 82 1.33 0.15 3.89
N ASP A 83 1.12 1.40 3.52
CA ASP A 83 1.92 2.08 2.50
C ASP A 83 3.38 2.21 2.93
N PHE A 84 3.64 2.54 4.21
CA PHE A 84 5.00 2.58 4.74
C PHE A 84 5.68 1.22 4.76
N GLU A 85 4.96 0.16 5.15
CA GLU A 85 5.48 -1.21 5.11
C GLU A 85 5.81 -1.65 3.69
N GLN A 86 4.97 -1.32 2.71
CA GLN A 86 5.24 -1.59 1.30
C GLN A 86 6.50 -0.87 0.83
N ARG A 87 6.62 0.44 1.11
CA ARG A 87 7.81 1.22 0.74
C ARG A 87 9.08 0.68 1.41
N ARG A 88 9.01 0.34 2.69
CA ARG A 88 10.15 -0.25 3.42
C ARG A 88 10.58 -1.57 2.78
N ASN A 89 9.63 -2.45 2.50
CA ASN A 89 9.92 -3.73 1.85
C ASN A 89 10.52 -3.53 0.45
N THR A 90 10.04 -2.56 -0.33
CA THR A 90 10.63 -2.22 -1.63
C THR A 90 12.06 -1.70 -1.47
N ILE A 91 12.34 -0.85 -0.48
CA ILE A 91 13.70 -0.34 -0.23
C ILE A 91 14.63 -1.47 0.19
N GLU A 92 14.23 -2.32 1.15
CA GLU A 92 15.01 -3.48 1.57
C GLU A 92 15.27 -4.45 0.40
N GLN A 93 14.31 -4.60 -0.51
CA GLN A 93 14.48 -5.41 -1.72
C GLN A 93 15.45 -4.76 -2.71
N ILE A 94 15.38 -3.44 -2.92
CA ILE A 94 16.34 -2.71 -3.76
C ILE A 94 17.75 -2.81 -3.18
N GLU A 95 17.88 -2.67 -1.86
CA GLU A 95 19.17 -2.80 -1.17
C GLU A 95 19.75 -4.20 -1.34
N LYS A 96 18.95 -5.25 -1.13
CA LYS A 96 19.40 -6.64 -1.34
C LYS A 96 19.64 -6.99 -2.80
N ALA A 97 18.95 -6.34 -3.74
CA ALA A 97 19.17 -6.52 -5.18
C ALA A 97 20.43 -5.81 -5.69
N ARG A 98 21.01 -4.88 -4.91
CA ARG A 98 22.26 -4.22 -5.27
C ARG A 98 23.43 -5.17 -5.01
N VAL A 99 24.04 -5.64 -6.09
CA VAL A 99 25.34 -6.31 -6.04
C VAL A 99 26.38 -5.29 -5.57
N ILE A 100 27.00 -5.54 -4.42
CA ILE A 100 28.10 -4.71 -3.90
C ILE A 100 29.37 -5.09 -4.68
N TRP A 101 29.53 -4.50 -5.85
CA TRP A 101 30.64 -4.80 -6.77
C TRP A 101 32.03 -4.62 -6.15
N ALA A 102 32.21 -3.65 -5.24
CA ALA A 102 33.48 -3.46 -4.55
C ALA A 102 33.95 -4.73 -3.83
N ARG A 103 33.06 -5.38 -3.06
CA ARG A 103 33.35 -6.63 -2.36
C ARG A 103 33.56 -7.80 -3.33
N LYS A 104 32.83 -7.82 -4.44
CA LYS A 104 32.99 -8.85 -5.47
C LYS A 104 34.34 -8.74 -6.17
N LEU A 105 34.78 -7.53 -6.50
CA LEU A 105 36.07 -7.28 -7.13
C LEU A 105 37.22 -7.67 -6.21
N ASP A 106 37.11 -7.40 -4.92
CA ASP A 106 38.08 -7.84 -3.90
C ASP A 106 38.20 -9.37 -3.85
N GLN A 107 37.06 -10.05 -3.80
CA GLN A 107 37.01 -11.52 -3.85
C GLN A 107 37.48 -12.11 -5.18
N LEU A 108 37.30 -11.38 -6.29
CA LEU A 108 37.82 -11.78 -7.59
C LEU A 108 39.35 -11.67 -7.60
N TRP A 109 39.89 -10.60 -7.03
CA TRP A 109 41.34 -10.37 -6.90
C TRP A 109 42.03 -11.49 -6.13
N ASP A 110 41.42 -11.96 -5.02
CA ASP A 110 41.91 -13.11 -4.24
C ASP A 110 42.01 -14.42 -5.06
N LEU A 111 41.33 -14.52 -6.20
CA LEU A 111 41.36 -15.70 -7.08
C LEU A 111 42.38 -15.57 -8.20
N VAL A 112 42.94 -14.37 -8.43
CA VAL A 112 43.93 -14.13 -9.49
C VAL A 112 45.29 -14.68 -9.02
N PRO A 113 45.92 -15.60 -9.78
CA PRO A 113 47.28 -16.06 -9.48
C PRO A 113 48.29 -14.91 -9.55
N GLU A 114 49.40 -15.00 -8.79
CA GLU A 114 50.46 -13.97 -8.76
C GLU A 114 51.07 -13.69 -10.15
N ASP A 115 51.05 -14.68 -11.04
CA ASP A 115 51.55 -14.60 -12.42
C ASP A 115 50.54 -13.99 -13.42
N MET A 116 49.42 -13.45 -12.94
CA MET A 116 48.37 -12.90 -13.78
C MET A 116 48.00 -11.50 -13.31
N TRP A 117 47.70 -10.61 -14.26
CA TRP A 117 47.13 -9.31 -13.93
C TRP A 117 45.87 -9.05 -14.75
N LEU A 118 44.92 -8.36 -14.14
CA LEU A 118 43.69 -7.92 -14.80
C LEU A 118 43.92 -6.51 -15.34
N SER A 119 43.62 -6.30 -16.63
CA SER A 119 43.77 -5.01 -17.30
C SER A 119 42.47 -4.23 -17.34
N ASP A 120 41.36 -4.90 -17.60
CA ASP A 120 40.05 -4.28 -17.72
C ASP A 120 38.94 -5.18 -17.20
N ILE A 121 37.95 -4.58 -16.55
CA ILE A 121 36.79 -5.26 -16.01
C ILE A 121 35.57 -4.44 -16.36
N ARG A 122 34.70 -5.01 -17.20
CA ARG A 122 33.53 -4.32 -17.73
C ARG A 122 32.26 -5.12 -17.51
N LEU A 123 31.18 -4.40 -17.19
CA LEU A 123 29.84 -4.96 -17.14
C LEU A 123 29.07 -4.52 -18.39
N GLU A 124 28.85 -5.45 -19.30
CA GLU A 124 28.03 -5.24 -20.49
C GLU A 124 26.56 -5.57 -20.17
N GLU A 125 25.68 -4.61 -20.46
CA GLU A 125 24.24 -4.89 -20.49
C GLU A 125 23.94 -5.80 -21.68
N PRO A 126 23.03 -6.78 -21.53
CA PRO A 126 22.64 -7.61 -22.65
C PRO A 126 22.05 -6.71 -23.74
N PRO A 127 22.31 -7.02 -25.02
CA PRO A 127 21.75 -6.25 -26.11
C PRO A 127 20.24 -6.24 -25.95
N LYS A 128 19.63 -5.03 -25.95
CA LYS A 128 18.17 -4.88 -25.94
C LYS A 128 17.64 -5.66 -27.13
N SER A 129 17.01 -6.80 -26.83
CA SER A 129 16.33 -7.62 -27.82
C SER A 129 15.41 -6.68 -28.61
N LYS A 130 15.58 -6.60 -29.93
CA LYS A 130 14.60 -5.92 -30.76
C LYS A 130 13.38 -6.81 -30.77
N SER A 131 12.48 -6.61 -29.80
CA SER A 131 11.16 -7.23 -29.73
C SER A 131 10.51 -7.23 -31.12
N ARG A 132 10.45 -8.41 -31.75
CA ARG A 132 9.55 -8.63 -32.86
C ARG A 132 8.14 -8.61 -32.28
N ARG A 133 7.36 -7.63 -32.73
CA ARG A 133 5.96 -7.38 -32.38
C ARG A 133 5.18 -8.71 -32.26
N GLY A 134 4.89 -9.15 -31.03
CA GLY A 134 4.00 -10.28 -30.77
C GLY A 134 4.57 -11.51 -30.03
N GLN A 135 5.86 -11.55 -29.68
CA GLN A 135 6.36 -12.56 -28.72
C GLN A 135 6.63 -11.92 -27.36
N PRO A 136 6.25 -12.58 -26.24
CA PRO A 136 6.67 -12.14 -24.92
C PRO A 136 8.20 -12.17 -24.88
N GLU A 137 8.75 -10.98 -24.76
CA GLU A 137 10.18 -10.72 -24.66
C GLU A 137 10.65 -11.29 -23.31
N GLU A 138 11.10 -12.53 -23.30
CA GLU A 138 11.99 -12.99 -22.23
C GLU A 138 13.31 -12.24 -22.41
N ALA A 139 13.36 -11.03 -21.86
CA ALA A 139 14.58 -10.26 -21.79
C ALA A 139 15.72 -11.16 -21.27
N PRO A 140 16.94 -11.08 -21.80
CA PRO A 140 18.08 -11.66 -21.13
C PRO A 140 18.18 -10.95 -19.76
N LYS A 141 17.79 -11.65 -18.69
CA LYS A 141 17.72 -11.10 -17.32
C LYS A 141 19.07 -11.17 -16.61
N GLY A 142 20.17 -10.99 -17.34
CA GLY A 142 21.52 -11.13 -16.82
C GLY A 142 22.46 -10.12 -17.43
N HIS A 143 23.57 -9.85 -16.75
CA HIS A 143 24.64 -8.99 -17.23
C HIS A 143 25.82 -9.85 -17.69
N THR A 144 26.52 -9.40 -18.73
CA THR A 144 27.75 -10.03 -19.16
C THR A 144 28.92 -9.33 -18.49
N PHE A 145 29.66 -10.04 -17.66
CA PHE A 145 30.87 -9.56 -17.02
C PHE A 145 32.07 -9.98 -17.87
N VAL A 146 32.77 -8.99 -18.39
CA VAL A 146 33.93 -9.15 -19.26
C VAL A 146 35.17 -8.83 -18.44
N ILE A 147 36.07 -9.80 -18.32
CA ILE A 147 37.36 -9.65 -17.65
C ILE A 147 38.43 -9.79 -18.71
N GLU A 148 39.27 -8.77 -18.83
CA GLU A 148 40.47 -8.80 -19.65
C GLU A 148 41.69 -8.83 -18.73
N GLY A 149 42.68 -9.62 -19.10
CA GLY A 149 43.92 -9.73 -18.37
C GLY A 149 45.00 -10.39 -19.18
N TYR A 150 46.13 -10.55 -18.53
CA TYR A 150 47.35 -11.07 -19.12
C TYR A 150 48.00 -12.07 -18.19
N THR A 151 48.76 -13.00 -18.77
CA THR A 151 49.60 -13.93 -18.03
C THR A 151 51.07 -13.65 -18.26
N ALA A 152 51.87 -13.80 -17.21
CA ALA A 152 53.32 -13.86 -17.31
C ALA A 152 53.72 -15.13 -18.07
N GLY A 153 54.21 -14.92 -19.30
CA GLY A 153 54.70 -15.95 -20.22
C GLY A 153 53.64 -16.55 -21.14
N PRO A 154 54.05 -17.42 -22.07
CA PRO A 154 53.18 -18.05 -23.08
C PRO A 154 52.31 -19.19 -22.52
N ASP A 155 52.31 -19.38 -21.20
CA ASP A 155 51.70 -20.55 -20.59
C ASP A 155 50.19 -20.41 -20.40
N VAL A 156 49.45 -20.96 -21.37
CA VAL A 156 47.98 -21.04 -21.36
C VAL A 156 47.45 -21.86 -20.18
N THR A 157 48.26 -22.74 -19.58
CA THR A 157 47.79 -23.56 -18.45
C THR A 157 47.44 -22.69 -17.24
N LYS A 158 48.12 -21.55 -17.04
CA LYS A 158 47.82 -20.59 -15.97
C LYS A 158 46.38 -20.05 -16.07
N VAL A 159 45.94 -19.69 -17.28
CA VAL A 159 44.55 -19.26 -17.53
C VAL A 159 43.56 -20.39 -17.22
N SER A 160 43.92 -21.63 -17.59
CA SER A 160 43.07 -22.79 -17.31
C SER A 160 42.91 -23.05 -15.81
N THR A 161 43.98 -22.87 -15.02
CA THR A 161 43.96 -22.99 -13.56
C THR A 161 43.08 -21.91 -12.93
N PHE A 162 43.19 -20.67 -13.41
CA PHE A 162 42.30 -19.57 -12.97
C PHE A 162 40.83 -19.88 -13.26
N ILE A 163 40.50 -20.37 -14.45
CA ILE A 163 39.12 -20.75 -14.81
C ILE A 163 38.62 -21.92 -13.95
N GLN A 164 39.47 -22.90 -13.66
CA GLN A 164 39.12 -24.00 -12.76
C GLN A 164 38.90 -23.52 -11.33
N ALA A 165 39.73 -22.58 -10.84
CA ALA A 165 39.54 -21.96 -9.53
C ALA A 165 38.20 -21.20 -9.46
N LEU A 166 37.85 -20.43 -10.49
CA LEU A 166 36.56 -19.76 -10.63
C LEU A 166 35.40 -20.77 -10.63
N LYS A 167 35.47 -21.83 -11.44
CA LYS A 167 34.43 -22.87 -11.50
C LYS A 167 34.26 -23.61 -10.19
N ARG A 168 35.37 -23.96 -9.53
CA ARG A 168 35.34 -24.63 -8.22
C ARG A 168 34.70 -23.74 -7.16
N LYS A 169 35.10 -22.46 -7.10
CA LYS A 169 34.53 -21.49 -6.15
C LYS A 169 33.08 -21.14 -6.45
N SER A 170 32.66 -21.24 -7.71
CA SER A 170 31.26 -21.18 -8.11
C SER A 170 30.47 -22.39 -7.61
N ALA A 171 31.02 -23.60 -7.70
CA ALA A 171 30.37 -24.83 -7.25
C ALA A 171 30.33 -24.97 -5.72
N GLU A 172 31.36 -24.49 -5.02
CA GLU A 172 31.43 -24.45 -3.56
C GLU A 172 30.49 -23.41 -2.93
N GLY A 173 29.85 -22.56 -3.74
CA GLY A 173 28.96 -21.50 -3.25
C GLY A 173 29.72 -20.41 -2.49
N SER A 174 30.93 -20.05 -2.93
CA SER A 174 31.69 -19.00 -2.26
C SER A 174 30.96 -17.65 -2.30
N TYR A 175 31.26 -16.78 -1.34
CA TYR A 175 30.65 -15.46 -1.18
C TYR A 175 30.61 -14.59 -2.45
N PHE A 176 31.46 -14.83 -3.44
CA PHE A 176 31.41 -14.14 -4.74
C PHE A 176 30.15 -14.51 -5.54
N PHE A 177 29.72 -15.77 -5.50
CA PHE A 177 28.65 -16.29 -6.34
C PHE A 177 27.26 -16.26 -5.67
N GLU A 178 27.16 -16.01 -4.35
CA GLU A 178 25.90 -16.04 -3.60
C GLU A 178 24.80 -15.09 -4.11
N ASP A 179 25.21 -13.95 -4.65
CA ASP A 179 24.29 -12.91 -5.14
C ASP A 179 23.77 -13.21 -6.56
N PHE A 180 24.27 -14.28 -7.19
CA PHE A 180 23.93 -14.69 -8.54
C PHE A 180 23.23 -16.06 -8.55
N GLU A 181 22.13 -16.15 -9.28
CA GLU A 181 21.35 -17.39 -9.45
C GLU A 181 22.03 -18.35 -10.44
N ARG A 182 22.67 -17.80 -11.47
CA ARG A 182 23.35 -18.57 -12.51
C ARG A 182 24.54 -17.79 -13.02
N ILE A 183 25.69 -18.45 -13.11
CA ILE A 183 26.92 -17.92 -13.72
C ILE A 183 27.39 -18.92 -14.78
N GLU A 184 27.54 -18.44 -16.01
CA GLU A 184 27.98 -19.27 -17.14
C GLU A 184 29.15 -18.62 -17.87
N LEU A 185 30.16 -19.43 -18.17
CA LEU A 185 31.23 -19.02 -19.06
C LEU A 185 30.70 -19.03 -20.49
N VAL A 186 30.58 -17.84 -21.08
CA VAL A 186 30.07 -17.65 -22.44
C VAL A 186 31.19 -17.86 -23.45
N LYS A 187 32.35 -17.23 -23.20
CA LYS A 187 33.46 -17.20 -24.14
C LYS A 187 34.78 -16.99 -23.42
N LEU A 188 35.82 -17.63 -23.95
CA LEU A 188 37.22 -17.38 -23.62
C LEU A 188 37.94 -17.10 -24.94
N ASP A 189 38.48 -15.90 -25.08
CA ASP A 189 39.38 -15.54 -26.17
C ASP A 189 40.80 -15.46 -25.62
N LEU A 190 41.75 -16.05 -26.34
CA LEU A 190 43.17 -16.05 -26.02
C LEU A 190 43.92 -15.46 -27.22
N GLU A 191 44.72 -14.44 -26.97
CA GLU A 191 45.54 -13.76 -27.98
C GLU A 191 46.97 -13.66 -27.46
N GLU A 192 47.95 -14.04 -28.27
CA GLU A 192 49.36 -13.80 -27.95
C GLU A 192 49.71 -12.37 -28.34
N GLU A 193 50.26 -11.61 -27.40
CA GLU A 193 50.68 -10.23 -27.62
C GLU A 193 52.18 -10.13 -27.31
N GLU A 194 52.93 -9.60 -28.28
CA GLU A 194 54.37 -9.38 -28.15
C GLU A 194 54.62 -8.09 -27.37
N PHE A 195 55.37 -8.19 -26.27
CA PHE A 195 55.75 -7.05 -25.47
C PHE A 195 57.24 -6.82 -25.59
N ALA A 196 57.63 -5.75 -26.30
CA ALA A 196 59.03 -5.40 -26.54
C ALA A 196 59.83 -5.18 -25.24
N ASP A 197 59.17 -4.77 -24.17
CA ASP A 197 59.77 -4.44 -22.87
C ASP A 197 59.61 -5.56 -21.81
N TYR A 198 59.12 -6.75 -22.20
CA TYR A 198 58.90 -7.88 -21.29
C TYR A 198 60.01 -8.93 -21.44
N GLU A 199 60.53 -9.46 -20.33
CA GLU A 199 61.71 -10.36 -20.32
C GLU A 199 61.53 -11.63 -21.17
N GLU A 200 60.31 -12.16 -21.26
CA GLU A 200 60.01 -13.37 -22.04
C GLU A 200 59.50 -13.05 -23.46
N GLY A 201 59.35 -11.76 -23.81
CA GLY A 201 58.96 -11.28 -25.14
C GLY A 201 57.50 -11.53 -25.56
N VAL A 202 56.80 -12.47 -24.93
CA VAL A 202 55.42 -12.86 -25.26
C VAL A 202 54.59 -12.99 -23.98
N ALA A 203 53.39 -12.40 -23.98
CA ALA A 203 52.39 -12.62 -22.96
C ALA A 203 51.06 -13.05 -23.61
N VAL A 204 50.29 -13.88 -22.91
CA VAL A 204 48.96 -14.27 -23.37
C VAL A 204 47.92 -13.32 -22.79
N LYS A 205 47.25 -12.58 -23.66
CA LYS A 205 46.04 -11.85 -23.33
C LYS A 205 44.86 -12.81 -23.30
N PHE A 206 44.08 -12.76 -22.22
CA PHE A 206 42.84 -13.50 -22.13
C PHE A 206 41.65 -12.55 -21.96
N THR A 207 40.53 -12.88 -22.61
CA THR A 207 39.24 -12.23 -22.43
C THR A 207 38.22 -13.26 -21.99
N LEU A 208 37.74 -13.13 -20.75
CA LEU A 208 36.75 -14.00 -20.15
C LEU A 208 35.39 -13.31 -20.15
N ARG A 209 34.37 -13.93 -20.75
CA ARG A 209 32.99 -13.44 -20.73
C ARG A 209 32.12 -14.35 -19.86
N LEU A 210 31.66 -13.82 -18.73
CA LEU A 210 30.77 -14.51 -17.79
C LEU A 210 29.36 -13.93 -17.88
N TYR A 211 28.37 -14.74 -18.18
CA TYR A 211 26.96 -14.34 -18.10
C TYR A 211 26.45 -14.60 -16.69
N MET A 212 25.95 -13.55 -16.03
CA MET A 212 25.54 -13.61 -14.63
C MET A 212 24.10 -13.12 -14.48
N ILE A 213 23.25 -13.96 -13.87
CA ILE A 213 21.87 -13.61 -13.52
C ILE A 213 21.85 -13.27 -12.02
N PRO A 214 21.55 -12.03 -11.61
CA PRO A 214 21.40 -11.70 -10.20
C PRO A 214 20.19 -12.42 -9.62
N ARG A 215 20.32 -12.92 -8.39
CA ARG A 215 19.26 -13.68 -7.73
C ARG A 215 18.05 -12.78 -7.51
N ARG A 216 16.92 -13.12 -8.13
CA ARG A 216 15.65 -12.42 -7.86
C ARG A 216 15.17 -12.79 -6.47
N ILE A 217 14.96 -11.79 -5.62
CA ILE A 217 14.07 -11.96 -4.47
C ILE A 217 12.66 -12.01 -5.07
N GLU A 218 12.04 -13.18 -5.07
CA GLU A 218 10.65 -13.32 -5.49
C GLU A 218 9.80 -12.31 -4.73
N LEU A 219 9.19 -11.41 -5.49
CA LEU A 219 8.19 -10.48 -5.02
C LEU A 219 6.98 -11.29 -4.57
N GLN A 220 7.00 -11.80 -3.34
CA GLN A 220 5.76 -12.18 -2.68
C GLN A 220 4.95 -10.90 -2.55
N SER A 221 4.06 -10.72 -3.53
CA SER A 221 3.06 -9.67 -3.46
C SER A 221 2.22 -9.96 -2.23
N ALA A 222 2.48 -9.23 -1.15
CA ALA A 222 1.62 -9.15 0.02
C ALA A 222 0.21 -8.55 -0.32
N ALA A 223 -0.17 -8.54 -1.60
CA ALA A 223 -1.49 -8.25 -2.10
C ALA A 223 -2.42 -9.49 -2.01
N ALA A 224 -1.89 -10.73 -2.08
CA ALA A 224 -2.74 -11.93 -2.13
C ALA A 224 -3.32 -12.36 -0.76
N SER A 225 -2.72 -11.96 0.37
CA SER A 225 -3.18 -12.40 1.70
C SER A 225 -4.28 -11.51 2.31
N ALA A 226 -4.57 -10.33 1.74
CA ALA A 226 -5.56 -9.40 2.31
C ALA A 226 -6.96 -9.48 1.68
N ALA A 227 -7.17 -10.29 0.63
CA ALA A 227 -8.47 -10.44 -0.04
C ALA A 227 -9.35 -11.58 0.55
N GLY A 228 -8.87 -12.28 1.58
CA GLY A 228 -9.43 -13.54 2.06
C GLY A 228 -9.98 -13.53 3.49
N GLN A 229 -10.58 -12.44 3.97
CA GLN A 229 -11.43 -12.50 5.16
C GLN A 229 -12.82 -11.90 4.86
N PRO A 230 -13.81 -12.73 4.50
CA PRO A 230 -15.21 -12.31 4.57
C PRO A 230 -15.55 -12.06 6.04
N ARG A 231 -15.97 -10.83 6.35
CA ARG A 231 -16.58 -10.48 7.64
C ARG A 231 -17.81 -11.38 7.83
N GLN A 232 -17.77 -12.25 8.84
CA GLN A 232 -18.98 -12.85 9.43
C GLN A 232 -19.62 -11.86 10.40
#